data_AF-A0A330GLP7-F1
#
_entry.id   AF-A0A330GLP7-F1
#
_cell.length_a   1.000
_cell.length_b   1.000
_cell.length_c   1.000
_cell.angle_alpha   90.00
_cell.angle_beta   90.00
_cell.angle_gamma   90.00
#
_symmetry.space_group_name_H-M   'P 1'
#
loop_
_entity.id
_entity.type
_entity.pdbx_description
1 polymer ?
#
loop_
_entity_poly.entity_id
_entity_poly.type
_entity_poly.pdbx_seq_one_letter_code
_entity_poly.pdbx_strand_id
1 'polypeptide(L)'
;MTIEKISRSVVAVRATVPDDAFTANALGTRREGSGVVIRDNGLVLTIGYLITEAEEVWLTDQDGRVVAAHALAYDQETGFGLVQALSPLNLPAVQFGDARKANIGDAVTLADGIGQQVDAHIVTKQEFAGYWEYLIDEAIFIAPAHPSWGGAALFDRDGKLLGIGSLRLQMSRAGEVADINMVVPIDLLTPILDDLIKRGQAAKAPRPWLGAFSAESNGMVVVMSVAEGGPAAKAGLRQGDIISDVRDGEVDGLADFYRKLWQNPAGAEIPLRVVRDGRETWLRVKSADRNSFLKKPQLQ
;
A
#
# COMPACT_ATOMS: atom_id res chain seq x y z
N MET A 1 2.37 13.08 -25.49
CA MET A 1 2.52 14.22 -24.55
C MET A 1 3.94 14.13 -24.01
N THR A 2 4.68 15.21 -23.79
CA THR A 2 6.01 15.10 -23.16
C THR A 2 5.85 14.70 -21.70
N ILE A 3 6.84 14.00 -21.12
CA ILE A 3 6.83 13.62 -19.69
C ILE A 3 6.69 14.85 -18.79
N GLU A 4 7.32 15.96 -19.16
CA GLU A 4 7.19 17.24 -18.45
C GLU A 4 5.75 17.79 -18.43
N LYS A 5 4.95 17.51 -19.47
CA LYS A 5 3.55 17.93 -19.51
C LYS A 5 2.65 16.95 -18.76
N ILE A 6 2.96 15.64 -18.79
CA ILE A 6 2.17 14.64 -18.07
C ILE A 6 2.40 14.73 -16.56
N SER A 7 3.62 15.09 -16.13
CA SER A 7 3.98 15.22 -14.71
C SER A 7 3.17 16.30 -13.99
N ARG A 8 2.65 17.33 -14.69
CA ARG A 8 1.70 18.30 -14.12
C ARG A 8 0.38 17.69 -13.64
N SER A 9 0.09 16.46 -14.07
CA SER A 9 -1.07 15.67 -13.59
C SER A 9 -0.78 14.95 -12.28
N VAL A 10 0.42 15.11 -11.72
CA VAL A 10 0.78 14.66 -10.39
C VAL A 10 0.67 15.84 -9.43
N VAL A 11 -0.12 15.65 -8.38
CA VAL A 11 -0.48 16.66 -7.38
C VAL A 11 0.05 16.25 -6.01
N ALA A 12 0.36 17.21 -5.15
CA ALA A 12 0.66 16.93 -3.75
C ALA A 12 -0.63 16.56 -3.02
N VAL A 13 -0.56 15.55 -2.15
CA VAL A 13 -1.65 15.08 -1.30
C VAL A 13 -1.27 15.37 0.14
N ARG A 14 -2.15 16.05 0.88
CA ARG A 14 -2.04 16.22 2.33
C ARG A 14 -3.33 15.73 2.98
N ALA A 15 -3.20 14.84 3.94
CA ALA A 15 -4.32 14.32 4.72
C ALA A 15 -4.16 14.60 6.21
N THR A 16 -5.29 14.87 6.87
CA THR A 16 -5.41 14.94 8.32
C THR A 16 -6.25 13.77 8.80
N VAL A 17 -5.74 13.03 9.78
CA VAL A 17 -6.33 11.82 10.36
C VAL A 17 -6.55 12.07 11.86
N PRO A 18 -7.70 11.69 12.43
CA PRO A 18 -7.97 11.86 13.87
C PRO A 18 -6.94 11.15 14.74
N ASP A 19 -6.62 11.76 15.89
CA ASP A 19 -5.67 11.18 16.86
C ASP A 19 -6.15 9.83 17.44
N ASP A 20 -7.46 9.59 17.46
CA ASP A 20 -8.10 8.35 17.91
C ASP A 20 -8.38 7.35 16.75
N ALA A 21 -7.88 7.62 15.54
CA ALA A 21 -7.95 6.67 14.43
C ALA A 21 -7.04 5.47 14.67
N PHE A 22 -7.42 4.29 14.16
CA PHE A 22 -6.70 3.05 14.39
C PHE A 22 -5.25 3.11 13.87
N THR A 23 -5.04 3.79 12.74
CA THR A 23 -3.74 3.93 12.08
C THR A 23 -2.92 5.12 12.56
N ALA A 24 -3.47 6.00 13.41
CA ALA A 24 -2.81 7.24 13.84
C ALA A 24 -1.47 6.99 14.54
N ASN A 25 -1.41 5.99 15.44
CA ASN A 25 -0.18 5.65 16.16
C ASN A 25 0.94 5.14 15.25
N ALA A 26 0.60 4.44 14.17
CA ALA A 26 1.58 3.83 13.27
C ALA A 26 2.01 4.75 12.13
N LEU A 27 1.10 5.58 11.61
CA LEU A 27 1.30 6.38 10.40
C LEU A 27 1.28 7.89 10.66
N GLY A 28 1.02 8.32 11.89
CA GLY A 28 0.80 9.71 12.24
C GLY A 28 -0.56 10.25 11.79
N THR A 29 -0.84 11.47 12.23
CA THR A 29 -2.12 12.17 12.05
C THR A 29 -2.07 13.20 10.93
N ARG A 30 -0.86 13.55 10.47
CA ARG A 30 -0.65 14.33 9.25
C ARG A 30 0.18 13.52 8.28
N ARG A 31 -0.36 13.30 7.08
CA ARG A 31 0.26 12.48 6.05
C ARG A 31 0.40 13.29 4.77
N GLU A 32 1.57 13.22 4.16
CA GLU A 32 1.91 13.99 2.97
C GLU A 32 2.57 13.09 1.93
N GLY A 33 2.27 13.34 0.67
CA GLY A 33 2.81 12.60 -0.46
C GLY A 33 2.26 13.16 -1.76
N SER A 34 2.09 12.27 -2.74
CA SER A 34 1.65 12.62 -4.09
C SER A 34 0.39 11.86 -4.48
N GLY A 35 -0.25 12.31 -5.55
CA GLY A 35 -1.36 11.62 -6.18
C GLY A 35 -1.40 11.95 -7.67
N VAL A 36 -2.02 11.10 -8.46
CA VAL A 36 -2.04 11.17 -9.92
C VAL A 36 -3.47 11.34 -10.40
N VAL A 37 -3.73 12.35 -11.21
CA VAL A 37 -5.06 12.57 -11.82
C VAL A 37 -5.30 11.49 -12.87
N ILE A 38 -6.29 10.63 -12.63
CA ILE A 38 -6.60 9.46 -13.48
C ILE A 38 -7.92 9.59 -14.23
N ARG A 39 -8.74 10.61 -13.94
CA ARG A 39 -9.94 10.97 -14.72
C ARG A 39 -10.15 12.49 -14.73
N ASP A 40 -10.70 13.00 -15.82
CA ASP A 40 -10.92 14.45 -16.03
C ASP A 40 -11.93 15.07 -15.06
N ASN A 41 -12.73 14.25 -14.38
CA ASN A 41 -13.63 14.68 -13.31
C ASN A 41 -12.91 14.92 -11.96
N GLY A 42 -11.58 14.87 -11.92
CA GLY A 42 -10.79 15.12 -10.71
C GLY A 42 -10.61 13.90 -9.80
N LEU A 43 -10.76 12.69 -10.32
CA LEU A 43 -10.40 11.47 -9.61
C LEU A 43 -8.88 11.32 -9.57
N VAL A 44 -8.33 11.19 -8.37
CA VAL A 44 -6.90 11.08 -8.10
C VAL A 44 -6.59 9.72 -7.47
N LEU A 45 -5.59 9.04 -8.02
CA LEU A 45 -5.01 7.81 -7.48
C LEU A 45 -3.81 8.15 -6.59
N THR A 46 -3.71 7.55 -5.42
CA THR A 46 -2.56 7.71 -4.52
C THR A 46 -2.22 6.38 -3.85
N ILE A 47 -1.20 6.36 -3.01
CA ILE A 47 -0.93 5.22 -2.13
C ILE A 47 -1.81 5.34 -0.89
N GLY A 48 -2.51 4.26 -0.57
CA GLY A 48 -3.67 4.26 0.32
C GLY A 48 -3.37 4.68 1.75
N TYR A 49 -2.20 4.34 2.28
CA TYR A 49 -1.81 4.71 3.64
C TYR A 49 -1.83 6.23 3.88
N LEU A 50 -1.70 7.05 2.82
CA LEU A 50 -1.79 8.50 2.94
C LEU A 50 -3.19 8.97 3.33
N ILE A 51 -4.25 8.24 2.95
CA ILE A 51 -5.64 8.67 3.09
C ILE A 51 -6.50 7.74 3.94
N THR A 52 -5.97 6.60 4.39
CA THR A 52 -6.66 5.69 5.31
C THR A 52 -7.07 6.43 6.59
N GLU A 53 -8.38 6.43 6.88
CA GLU A 53 -9.01 7.13 8.03
C GLU A 53 -8.89 8.67 8.00
N ALA A 54 -8.56 9.26 6.85
CA ALA A 54 -8.50 10.72 6.72
C ALA A 54 -9.88 11.37 6.81
N GLU A 55 -10.00 12.43 7.62
CA GLU A 55 -11.18 13.30 7.69
C GLU A 55 -11.06 14.48 6.72
N GLU A 56 -9.84 14.96 6.52
CA GLU A 56 -9.54 16.01 5.56
C GLU A 56 -8.51 15.54 4.55
N VAL A 57 -8.75 15.82 3.27
CA VAL A 57 -7.76 15.65 2.21
C VAL A 57 -7.69 16.92 1.39
N TRP A 58 -6.46 17.37 1.13
CA TRP A 58 -6.14 18.53 0.32
C TRP A 58 -5.24 18.11 -0.82
N LEU A 59 -5.59 18.52 -2.03
CA LEU A 59 -4.79 18.38 -3.23
C LEU A 59 -4.17 19.72 -3.59
N THR A 60 -2.88 19.75 -3.88
CA THR A 60 -2.19 20.96 -4.35
C THR A 60 -1.55 20.67 -5.69
N ASP A 61 -1.90 21.44 -6.72
CA ASP A 61 -1.22 21.33 -8.02
C ASP A 61 0.16 22.02 -7.99
N GLN A 62 0.92 21.85 -9.06
CA GLN A 62 2.29 22.39 -9.16
C GLN A 62 2.31 23.93 -9.33
N ASP A 63 1.17 24.55 -9.64
CA ASP A 63 1.01 26.01 -9.67
C ASP A 63 0.62 26.57 -8.29
N GLY A 64 0.50 25.71 -7.27
CA GLY A 64 0.20 26.05 -5.89
C GLY A 64 -1.30 26.19 -5.58
N ARG A 65 -2.18 25.85 -6.53
CA ARG A 65 -3.63 25.88 -6.30
C ARG A 65 -4.03 24.70 -5.41
N VAL A 66 -4.70 25.03 -4.32
CA VAL A 66 -5.19 24.07 -3.34
C VAL A 66 -6.68 23.76 -3.59
N VAL A 67 -7.03 22.48 -3.58
CA VAL A 67 -8.40 21.98 -3.78
C VAL A 67 -8.71 20.97 -2.67
N ALA A 68 -9.83 21.20 -1.97
CA ALA A 68 -10.35 20.22 -1.02
C ALA A 68 -10.77 18.93 -1.75
N ALA A 69 -10.60 17.79 -1.10
CA ALA A 69 -10.90 16.49 -1.66
C ALA A 69 -11.47 15.54 -0.62
N HIS A 70 -12.13 14.49 -1.09
CA HIS A 70 -12.70 13.44 -0.28
C HIS A 70 -11.93 12.12 -0.50
N ALA A 71 -11.57 11.43 0.58
CA ALA A 71 -11.04 10.06 0.52
C ALA A 71 -12.17 9.11 0.09
N LEU A 72 -12.17 8.70 -1.17
CA LEU A 72 -13.25 7.94 -1.80
C LEU A 72 -13.17 6.45 -1.48
N ALA A 73 -11.98 5.87 -1.56
CA ALA A 73 -11.78 4.44 -1.38
C ALA A 73 -10.35 4.12 -0.95
N TYR A 74 -10.20 3.04 -0.21
CA TYR A 74 -8.92 2.42 0.10
C TYR A 74 -9.03 0.91 -0.09
N ASP A 75 -8.08 0.34 -0.81
CA ASP A 75 -7.99 -1.12 -0.99
C ASP A 75 -6.70 -1.64 -0.34
N GLN A 76 -6.86 -2.45 0.72
CA GLN A 76 -5.75 -3.00 1.50
C GLN A 76 -4.92 -4.02 0.70
N GLU A 77 -5.52 -4.75 -0.23
CA GLU A 77 -4.85 -5.81 -0.99
C GLU A 77 -3.83 -5.22 -1.98
N THR A 78 -4.23 -4.17 -2.70
CA THR A 78 -3.38 -3.47 -3.67
C THR A 78 -2.58 -2.34 -3.05
N GLY A 79 -3.03 -1.82 -1.90
CA GLY A 79 -2.44 -0.67 -1.25
C GLY A 79 -2.83 0.66 -1.90
N PHE A 80 -3.73 0.70 -2.90
CA PHE A 80 -4.17 1.94 -3.54
C PHE A 80 -5.22 2.71 -2.74
N GLY A 81 -5.17 4.03 -2.87
CA GLY A 81 -6.21 4.95 -2.40
C GLY A 81 -6.78 5.77 -3.55
N LEU A 82 -8.08 6.04 -3.51
CA LEU A 82 -8.75 6.98 -4.41
C LEU A 82 -9.20 8.22 -3.65
N VAL A 83 -8.94 9.37 -4.26
CA VAL A 83 -9.31 10.68 -3.74
C VAL A 83 -10.12 11.40 -4.81
N GLN A 84 -11.25 11.97 -4.43
CA GLN A 84 -12.11 12.74 -5.34
C GLN A 84 -11.96 14.24 -5.02
N ALA A 85 -11.45 15.02 -5.96
CA ALA A 85 -11.42 16.47 -5.83
C ALA A 85 -12.85 17.03 -5.75
N LEU A 86 -13.08 18.00 -4.86
CA LEU A 86 -14.38 18.68 -4.67
C LEU A 86 -14.57 19.89 -5.60
N SER A 87 -13.56 20.20 -6.41
CA SER A 87 -13.63 21.24 -7.45
C SER A 87 -12.77 20.83 -8.65
N PRO A 88 -13.07 21.31 -9.87
CA PRO A 88 -12.30 20.94 -11.05
C PRO A 88 -10.81 21.26 -10.89
N LEU A 89 -9.96 20.26 -11.04
CA LEU A 89 -8.50 20.43 -11.04
C LEU A 89 -8.02 21.10 -12.33
N ASN A 90 -8.72 20.91 -13.45
CA ASN A 90 -8.32 21.34 -14.79
C ASN A 90 -6.94 20.79 -15.22
N LEU A 91 -6.58 19.62 -14.70
CA LEU A 91 -5.40 18.85 -15.07
C LEU A 91 -5.84 17.67 -15.95
N PRO A 92 -5.05 17.29 -16.96
CA PRO A 92 -5.39 16.17 -17.82
C PRO A 92 -5.29 14.85 -17.04
N ALA A 93 -6.20 13.92 -17.32
CA ALA A 93 -6.06 12.55 -16.83
C ALA A 93 -4.88 11.83 -17.50
N VAL A 94 -4.08 11.10 -16.72
CA VAL A 94 -3.02 10.26 -17.26
C VAL A 94 -3.59 9.00 -17.89
N GLN A 95 -2.91 8.50 -18.93
CA GLN A 95 -3.24 7.21 -19.54
C GLN A 95 -2.56 6.08 -18.77
N PHE A 96 -3.28 4.96 -18.58
CA PHE A 96 -2.68 3.76 -18.01
C PHE A 96 -1.81 3.04 -19.04
N GLY A 97 -0.64 2.62 -18.58
CA GLY A 97 0.25 1.71 -19.29
C GLY A 97 -0.09 0.25 -18.99
N ASP A 98 0.88 -0.62 -19.24
CA ASP A 98 0.79 -2.06 -18.97
C ASP A 98 2.10 -2.51 -18.31
N ALA A 99 2.12 -2.55 -16.98
CA ALA A 99 3.34 -2.75 -16.21
C ALA A 99 3.85 -4.20 -16.31
N ARG A 100 3.00 -5.13 -16.76
CA ARG A 100 3.39 -6.49 -17.13
C ARG A 100 4.32 -6.54 -18.34
N LYS A 101 4.25 -5.56 -19.24
CA LYS A 101 5.16 -5.44 -20.41
C LYS A 101 6.48 -4.75 -20.09
N ALA A 102 6.57 -4.11 -18.93
CA ALA A 102 7.80 -3.46 -18.48
C ALA A 102 8.83 -4.51 -18.04
N ASN A 103 10.06 -4.32 -18.47
CA ASN A 103 11.19 -5.24 -18.28
C ASN A 103 12.26 -4.62 -17.38
N ILE A 104 13.06 -5.48 -16.77
CA ILE A 104 14.29 -5.07 -16.07
C ILE A 104 15.20 -4.33 -17.07
N GLY A 105 15.66 -3.14 -16.68
CA GLY A 105 16.48 -2.25 -17.50
C GLY A 105 15.69 -1.20 -18.29
N ASP A 106 14.36 -1.28 -18.34
CA ASP A 106 13.55 -0.25 -18.99
C ASP A 106 13.74 1.10 -18.28
N ALA A 107 13.95 2.15 -19.06
CA ALA A 107 14.04 3.50 -18.53
C ALA A 107 12.64 4.05 -18.25
N VAL A 108 12.49 4.67 -17.10
CA VAL A 108 11.24 5.14 -16.51
C VAL A 108 11.48 6.47 -15.82
N THR A 109 10.43 7.25 -15.61
CA THR A 109 10.52 8.50 -14.84
C THR A 109 9.57 8.41 -13.64
N LEU A 110 10.08 8.61 -12.43
CA LEU A 110 9.24 8.78 -11.25
C LEU A 110 9.06 10.28 -10.99
N ALA A 111 7.82 10.75 -10.96
CA ALA A 111 7.48 12.15 -10.75
C ALA A 111 6.56 12.32 -9.53
N ASP A 112 6.82 13.36 -8.73
CA ASP A 112 6.07 13.65 -7.51
C ASP A 112 5.10 14.83 -7.67
N GLY A 113 4.32 15.08 -6.62
CA GLY A 113 3.27 16.10 -6.58
C GLY A 113 3.76 17.54 -6.44
N ILE A 114 5.06 17.75 -6.20
CA ILE A 114 5.65 19.10 -6.06
C ILE A 114 6.50 19.48 -7.28
N GLY A 115 6.46 18.68 -8.34
CA GLY A 115 7.12 18.95 -9.62
C GLY A 115 8.57 18.46 -9.69
N GLN A 116 9.02 17.63 -8.74
CA GLN A 116 10.31 16.95 -8.83
C GLN A 116 10.15 15.61 -9.58
N GLN A 117 11.19 15.22 -10.29
CA GLN A 117 11.24 13.95 -10.99
C GLN A 117 12.66 13.37 -11.02
N VAL A 118 12.74 12.05 -11.14
CA VAL A 118 13.99 11.34 -11.39
C VAL A 118 13.81 10.37 -12.55
N ASP A 119 14.77 10.41 -13.47
CA ASP A 119 14.90 9.37 -14.49
C ASP A 119 15.63 8.17 -13.88
N ALA A 120 15.01 7.01 -13.98
CA ALA A 120 15.42 5.78 -13.35
C ALA A 120 15.32 4.61 -14.33
N HIS A 121 15.73 3.43 -13.86
CA HIS A 121 15.51 2.18 -14.55
C HIS A 121 14.88 1.15 -13.62
N ILE A 122 14.11 0.23 -14.18
CA ILE A 122 13.59 -0.91 -13.43
C ILE A 122 14.76 -1.85 -13.10
N VAL A 123 15.06 -2.02 -11.83
CA VAL A 123 16.16 -2.88 -11.37
C VAL A 123 15.74 -4.33 -11.15
N THR A 124 14.50 -4.54 -10.71
CA THR A 124 13.92 -5.86 -10.53
C THR A 124 12.39 -5.77 -10.45
N LYS A 125 11.74 -6.92 -10.67
CA LYS A 125 10.31 -7.13 -10.43
C LYS A 125 10.18 -8.43 -9.66
N GLN A 126 9.55 -8.39 -8.48
CA GLN A 126 9.49 -9.55 -7.59
C GLN A 126 8.35 -9.43 -6.59
N GLU A 127 7.96 -10.54 -6.00
CA GLU A 127 7.04 -10.60 -4.88
C GLU A 127 7.48 -9.71 -3.72
N PHE A 128 6.52 -9.04 -3.10
CA PHE A 128 6.77 -8.21 -1.92
C PHE A 128 5.78 -8.53 -0.81
N ALA A 129 6.33 -8.99 0.32
CA ALA A 129 5.60 -9.20 1.57
C ALA A 129 5.98 -8.11 2.59
N GLY A 130 5.01 -7.27 2.95
CA GLY A 130 5.15 -6.23 3.98
C GLY A 130 4.73 -6.74 5.35
N TYR A 131 5.28 -6.15 6.42
CA TYR A 131 5.03 -6.61 7.78
C TYR A 131 3.60 -6.36 8.29
N TRP A 132 2.81 -5.55 7.58
CA TRP A 132 1.45 -5.14 7.93
C TRP A 132 0.36 -6.00 7.26
N GLU A 133 0.66 -7.28 7.02
CA GLU A 133 -0.19 -8.21 6.25
C GLU A 133 -0.58 -7.60 4.90
N TYR A 134 0.47 -7.42 4.08
CA TYR A 134 0.42 -6.92 2.72
C TYR A 134 1.29 -7.81 1.84
N LEU A 135 0.73 -8.29 0.73
CA LEU A 135 1.41 -9.14 -0.23
C LEU A 135 0.93 -8.77 -1.62
N ILE A 136 1.89 -8.49 -2.50
CA ILE A 136 1.66 -8.42 -3.94
C ILE A 136 2.65 -9.35 -4.63
N ASP A 137 2.16 -10.10 -5.63
CA ASP A 137 2.95 -11.14 -6.29
C ASP A 137 4.09 -10.57 -7.14
N GLU A 138 3.95 -9.33 -7.60
CA GLU A 138 4.97 -8.66 -8.40
C GLU A 138 4.96 -7.14 -8.14
N ALA A 139 5.90 -6.66 -7.33
CA ALA A 139 6.20 -5.24 -7.15
C ALA A 139 7.30 -4.81 -8.14
N ILE A 140 7.30 -3.54 -8.55
CA ILE A 140 8.34 -2.96 -9.39
C ILE A 140 9.33 -2.22 -8.51
N PHE A 141 10.62 -2.42 -8.75
CA PHE A 141 11.68 -1.70 -8.04
C PHE A 141 12.51 -0.90 -9.03
N ILE A 142 12.78 0.36 -8.70
CA ILE A 142 13.52 1.30 -9.56
C ILE A 142 14.74 1.89 -8.85
N ALA A 143 15.76 2.25 -9.63
CA ALA A 143 16.93 3.00 -9.17
C ALA A 143 17.35 4.06 -10.22
N PRO A 144 17.90 5.21 -9.80
CA PRO A 144 18.07 5.66 -8.40
C PRO A 144 16.72 5.98 -7.74
N ALA A 145 16.68 5.99 -6.40
CA ALA A 145 15.49 6.36 -5.66
C ALA A 145 15.20 7.86 -5.70
N HIS A 146 13.93 8.21 -5.85
CA HIS A 146 13.38 9.52 -5.57
C HIS A 146 13.14 9.70 -4.05
N PRO A 147 13.47 10.87 -3.47
CA PRO A 147 13.26 11.13 -2.04
C PRO A 147 11.79 11.33 -1.66
N SER A 148 10.93 11.66 -2.63
CA SER A 148 9.48 11.84 -2.46
C SER A 148 8.75 10.77 -3.28
N TRP A 149 8.51 9.60 -2.68
CA TRP A 149 8.02 8.42 -3.39
C TRP A 149 6.54 8.12 -3.12
N GLY A 150 6.03 8.47 -1.94
CA GLY A 150 4.69 8.07 -1.50
C GLY A 150 3.63 8.66 -2.41
N GLY A 151 2.94 7.80 -3.17
CA GLY A 151 1.92 8.24 -4.12
C GLY A 151 2.47 8.81 -5.43
N ALA A 152 3.78 8.82 -5.65
CA ALA A 152 4.42 9.36 -6.85
C ALA A 152 4.10 8.53 -8.09
N ALA A 153 4.08 9.15 -9.28
CA ALA A 153 3.74 8.48 -10.53
C ALA A 153 4.98 7.86 -11.19
N LEU A 154 4.94 6.56 -11.50
CA LEU A 154 5.94 5.94 -12.37
C LEU A 154 5.44 5.96 -13.82
N PHE A 155 6.14 6.66 -14.70
CA PHE A 155 5.82 6.73 -16.13
C PHE A 155 6.78 5.89 -16.97
N ASP A 156 6.28 5.28 -18.03
CA ASP A 156 7.10 4.76 -19.12
C ASP A 156 7.61 5.88 -20.03
N ARG A 157 8.41 5.50 -21.05
CA ARG A 157 8.96 6.44 -22.05
C ARG A 157 7.89 7.16 -22.88
N ASP A 158 6.70 6.59 -23.00
CA ASP A 158 5.56 7.16 -23.73
C ASP A 158 4.71 8.09 -22.84
N GLY A 159 5.06 8.20 -21.55
CA GLY A 159 4.32 8.98 -20.56
C GLY A 159 3.06 8.30 -20.04
N LYS A 160 2.94 6.98 -20.17
CA LYS A 160 1.83 6.20 -19.58
C LYS A 160 2.20 5.74 -18.18
N LEU A 161 1.20 5.74 -17.30
CA LEU A 161 1.37 5.37 -15.89
C LEU A 161 1.58 3.86 -15.77
N LEU A 162 2.73 3.45 -15.23
CA LEU A 162 3.07 2.06 -14.91
C LEU A 162 2.72 1.68 -13.46
N GLY A 163 2.67 2.66 -12.55
CA GLY A 163 2.37 2.37 -11.15
C GLY A 163 2.53 3.57 -10.22
N ILE A 164 2.33 3.33 -8.93
CA ILE A 164 2.39 4.34 -7.87
C ILE A 164 3.49 4.00 -6.87
N GLY A 165 4.38 4.96 -6.61
CA GLY A 165 5.42 4.84 -5.60
C GLY A 165 4.85 4.61 -4.21
N SER A 166 5.46 3.70 -3.46
CA SER A 166 4.93 3.22 -2.19
C SER A 166 5.97 3.26 -1.07
N LEU A 167 7.15 2.70 -1.31
CA LEU A 167 8.21 2.61 -0.30
C LEU A 167 9.55 3.07 -0.87
N ARG A 168 10.43 3.51 0.03
CA ARG A 168 11.88 3.56 -0.19
C ARG A 168 12.51 2.45 0.62
N LEU A 169 13.37 1.66 -0.01
CA LEU A 169 14.06 0.52 0.60
C LEU A 169 15.53 0.59 0.24
N GLN A 170 16.34 -0.17 0.97
CA GLN A 170 17.74 -0.41 0.62
C GLN A 170 17.89 -1.82 0.07
N MET A 171 18.56 -1.93 -1.07
CA MET A 171 18.90 -3.21 -1.69
C MET A 171 20.41 -3.36 -1.73
N SER A 172 20.91 -4.47 -1.20
CA SER A 172 22.31 -4.85 -1.29
C SER A 172 22.51 -5.77 -2.49
N ARG A 173 23.36 -5.37 -3.43
CA ARG A 173 23.74 -6.20 -4.58
C ARG A 173 25.24 -6.09 -4.81
N ALA A 174 25.92 -7.24 -4.87
CA ALA A 174 27.37 -7.33 -5.09
C ALA A 174 28.23 -6.49 -4.11
N GLY A 175 27.76 -6.28 -2.87
CA GLY A 175 28.46 -5.49 -1.85
C GLY A 175 28.17 -3.99 -1.88
N GLU A 176 27.41 -3.50 -2.87
CA GLU A 176 26.91 -2.13 -2.90
C GLU A 176 25.48 -2.06 -2.38
N VAL A 177 25.21 -1.10 -1.49
CA VAL A 177 23.87 -0.79 -0.99
C VAL A 177 23.35 0.40 -1.78
N ALA A 178 22.27 0.19 -2.53
CA ALA A 178 21.58 1.25 -3.26
C ALA A 178 20.20 1.51 -2.66
N ASP A 179 19.84 2.78 -2.57
CA ASP A 179 18.46 3.18 -2.31
C ASP A 179 17.61 2.92 -3.56
N ILE A 180 16.49 2.24 -3.35
CA ILE A 180 15.51 1.94 -4.39
C ILE A 180 14.11 2.37 -3.95
N ASN A 181 13.25 2.69 -4.91
CA ASN A 181 11.82 2.81 -4.62
C ASN A 181 11.09 1.54 -5.04
N MET A 182 10.11 1.14 -4.22
CA MET A 182 9.09 0.17 -4.58
C MET A 182 7.87 0.88 -5.14
N VAL A 183 7.39 0.42 -6.28
CA VAL A 183 6.22 0.92 -7.01
C VAL A 183 5.19 -0.20 -7.10
N VAL A 184 3.94 0.11 -6.75
CA VAL A 184 2.79 -0.78 -6.91
C VAL A 184 2.32 -0.70 -8.37
N PRO A 185 2.27 -1.82 -9.11
CA PRO A 185 1.88 -1.81 -10.53
C PRO A 185 0.43 -1.34 -10.75
N ILE A 186 0.22 -0.53 -11.80
CA ILE A 186 -1.10 -0.01 -12.16
C ILE A 186 -2.10 -1.10 -12.54
N ASP A 187 -1.61 -2.25 -13.01
CA ASP A 187 -2.42 -3.40 -13.41
C ASP A 187 -3.28 -3.95 -12.27
N LEU A 188 -2.87 -3.74 -11.02
CA LEU A 188 -3.64 -4.14 -9.83
C LEU A 188 -4.91 -3.29 -9.63
N LEU A 189 -4.95 -2.06 -10.13
CA LEU A 189 -6.10 -1.15 -9.99
C LEU A 189 -7.22 -1.49 -10.97
N THR A 190 -6.87 -1.80 -12.22
CA THR A 190 -7.83 -1.93 -13.34
C THR A 190 -9.01 -2.87 -13.02
N PRO A 191 -8.81 -4.05 -12.41
CA PRO A 191 -9.91 -4.97 -12.10
C PRO A 191 -10.86 -4.48 -10.99
N ILE A 192 -10.41 -3.58 -10.11
CA ILE A 192 -11.16 -3.13 -8.93
C ILE A 192 -11.64 -1.68 -9.02
N LEU A 193 -11.14 -0.89 -9.99
CA LEU A 193 -11.39 0.55 -10.08
C LEU A 193 -12.89 0.90 -10.06
N ASP A 194 -13.69 0.20 -10.85
CA ASP A 194 -15.13 0.44 -10.94
C ASP A 194 -15.86 0.16 -9.62
N ASP A 195 -15.43 -0.87 -8.90
CA ASP A 195 -15.98 -1.20 -7.58
C ASP A 195 -15.59 -0.15 -6.55
N LEU A 196 -14.33 0.28 -6.53
CA LEU A 196 -13.85 1.35 -5.65
C LEU A 196 -14.63 2.65 -5.87
N ILE A 197 -14.90 3.02 -7.12
CA ILE A 197 -15.66 4.24 -7.43
C ILE A 197 -17.12 4.11 -7.00
N LYS A 198 -17.77 2.96 -7.27
CA LYS A 198 -19.22 2.79 -7.05
C LYS A 198 -19.57 2.46 -5.60
N ARG A 199 -18.69 1.77 -4.89
CA ARG A 199 -18.96 1.18 -3.56
C ARG A 199 -17.99 1.62 -2.48
N GLY A 200 -16.92 2.32 -2.82
CA GLY A 200 -15.84 2.67 -1.89
C GLY A 200 -14.91 1.48 -1.52
N GLN A 201 -15.17 0.29 -2.06
CA GLN A 201 -14.41 -0.94 -1.78
C GLN A 201 -14.53 -1.94 -2.94
N ALA A 202 -13.52 -2.79 -3.10
CA ALA A 202 -13.55 -3.88 -4.08
C ALA A 202 -14.67 -4.89 -3.76
N ALA A 203 -15.29 -5.50 -4.77
CA ALA A 203 -16.32 -6.51 -4.59
C ALA A 203 -15.75 -7.89 -4.25
N LYS A 204 -14.99 -7.97 -3.16
CA LYS A 204 -14.35 -9.19 -2.66
C LYS A 204 -14.78 -9.46 -1.23
N ALA A 205 -14.77 -10.74 -0.85
CA ALA A 205 -14.92 -11.12 0.55
C ALA A 205 -13.71 -10.61 1.35
N PRO A 206 -13.90 -10.09 2.58
CA PRO A 206 -12.80 -9.64 3.40
C PRO A 206 -11.87 -10.81 3.76
N ARG A 207 -10.55 -10.54 3.72
CA ARG A 207 -9.53 -11.47 4.17
C ARG A 207 -9.54 -11.57 5.71
N PRO A 208 -9.21 -12.74 6.29
CA PRO A 208 -9.04 -12.88 7.73
C PRO A 208 -7.83 -12.08 8.17
N TRP A 209 -8.06 -11.13 9.07
CA TRP A 209 -7.02 -10.32 9.68
C TRP A 209 -6.79 -10.76 11.11
N LEU A 210 -5.53 -10.98 11.48
CA LEU A 210 -5.14 -11.32 12.85
C LEU A 210 -4.73 -10.08 13.66
N GLY A 211 -4.32 -9.00 13.00
CA GLY A 211 -3.66 -7.90 13.70
C GLY A 211 -2.30 -8.29 14.28
N ALA A 212 -1.59 -9.20 13.62
CA ALA A 212 -0.18 -9.48 13.88
C ALA A 212 0.65 -8.75 12.82
N PHE A 213 1.60 -7.94 13.27
CA PHE A 213 2.61 -7.35 12.41
C PHE A 213 3.82 -8.28 12.43
N SER A 214 4.17 -8.86 11.28
CA SER A 214 5.11 -9.98 11.22
C SER A 214 6.20 -9.73 10.20
N ALA A 215 7.44 -10.07 10.52
CA ALA A 215 8.58 -9.97 9.61
C ALA A 215 9.22 -11.33 9.42
N GLU A 216 9.87 -11.53 8.27
CA GLU A 216 10.68 -12.71 8.03
C GLU A 216 12.11 -12.50 8.56
N SER A 217 12.64 -13.49 9.25
CA SER A 217 14.03 -13.51 9.70
C SER A 217 14.56 -14.94 9.66
N ASN A 218 15.58 -15.20 8.84
CA ASN A 218 16.16 -16.53 8.61
C ASN A 218 15.10 -17.61 8.24
N GLY A 219 14.15 -17.25 7.36
CA GLY A 219 13.05 -18.13 6.94
C GLY A 219 11.91 -18.29 7.96
N MET A 220 12.05 -17.74 9.17
CA MET A 220 11.03 -17.79 10.22
C MET A 220 10.16 -16.54 10.22
N VAL A 221 8.87 -16.71 10.53
CA VAL A 221 7.94 -15.58 10.66
C VAL A 221 7.89 -15.13 12.11
N VAL A 222 8.44 -13.95 12.40
CA VAL A 222 8.53 -13.38 13.74
C VAL A 222 7.49 -12.30 13.92
N VAL A 223 6.74 -12.35 15.03
CA VAL A 223 5.79 -11.30 15.41
C VAL A 223 6.56 -10.09 15.93
N MET A 224 6.48 -8.98 15.20
CA MET A 224 7.11 -7.71 15.55
C MET A 224 6.26 -6.92 16.55
N SER A 225 4.95 -6.95 16.37
CA SER A 225 3.98 -6.35 17.29
C SER A 225 2.58 -6.92 17.02
N VAL A 226 1.63 -6.59 17.88
CA VAL A 226 0.22 -6.91 17.69
C VAL A 226 -0.60 -5.63 17.78
N ALA A 227 -1.65 -5.53 16.97
CA ALA A 227 -2.61 -4.45 17.03
C ALA A 227 -3.30 -4.44 18.40
N GLU A 228 -3.27 -3.31 19.08
CA GLU A 228 -3.94 -3.13 20.37
C GLU A 228 -5.44 -3.42 20.24
N GLY A 229 -5.99 -4.24 21.15
CA GLY A 229 -7.39 -4.68 21.08
C GLY A 229 -7.73 -5.59 19.89
N GLY A 230 -6.77 -5.89 19.02
CA GLY A 230 -6.94 -6.74 17.84
C GLY A 230 -7.04 -8.24 18.17
N PRO A 231 -7.36 -9.08 17.17
CA PRO A 231 -7.54 -10.52 17.36
C PRO A 231 -6.35 -11.25 17.99
N ALA A 232 -5.13 -11.00 17.49
CA ALA A 232 -3.89 -11.61 17.95
C ALA A 232 -3.60 -11.27 19.41
N ALA A 233 -3.75 -9.99 19.79
CA ALA A 233 -3.57 -9.54 21.16
C ALA A 233 -4.56 -10.22 22.12
N LYS A 234 -5.84 -10.31 21.75
CA LYS A 234 -6.89 -11.00 22.52
C LYS A 234 -6.62 -12.49 22.70
N ALA A 235 -6.03 -13.13 21.69
CA ALA A 235 -5.64 -14.54 21.74
C ALA A 235 -4.32 -14.78 22.48
N GLY A 236 -3.63 -13.74 22.93
CA GLY A 236 -2.39 -13.84 23.70
C GLY A 236 -1.13 -14.04 22.85
N LEU A 237 -1.18 -13.75 21.55
CA LEU A 237 0.02 -13.62 20.70
C LEU A 237 0.83 -12.40 21.14
N ARG A 238 2.16 -12.50 21.10
CA ARG A 238 3.07 -11.49 21.63
C ARG A 238 4.20 -11.20 20.66
N GLN A 239 4.79 -10.01 20.80
CA GLN A 239 6.05 -9.69 20.16
C GLN A 239 7.12 -10.73 20.53
N GLY A 240 7.90 -11.15 19.54
CA GLY A 240 8.93 -12.18 19.69
C GLY A 240 8.44 -13.61 19.49
N ASP A 241 7.12 -13.84 19.41
CA ASP A 241 6.59 -15.15 19.02
C ASP A 241 7.03 -15.47 17.58
N ILE A 242 7.46 -16.71 17.36
CA ILE A 242 7.73 -17.23 16.02
C ILE A 242 6.53 -18.05 15.58
N ILE A 243 5.88 -17.68 14.48
CA ILE A 243 4.77 -18.44 13.90
C ILE A 243 5.36 -19.56 13.04
N SER A 244 5.17 -20.80 13.48
CA SER A 244 5.67 -21.97 12.74
C SER A 244 4.58 -22.63 11.90
N ASP A 245 3.30 -22.52 12.27
CA ASP A 245 2.20 -23.18 11.55
C ASP A 245 0.92 -22.36 11.57
N VAL A 246 0.16 -22.48 10.48
CA VAL A 246 -1.23 -22.05 10.39
C VAL A 246 -2.10 -23.29 10.19
N ARG A 247 -2.97 -23.58 11.14
CA ARG A 247 -3.67 -24.87 11.25
C ARG A 247 -2.63 -26.00 11.28
N ASP A 248 -2.67 -26.91 10.31
CA ASP A 248 -1.78 -28.08 10.22
C ASP A 248 -0.71 -27.91 9.12
N GLY A 249 -0.49 -26.69 8.64
CA GLY A 249 0.51 -26.38 7.60
C GLY A 249 1.68 -25.56 8.16
N GLU A 250 2.88 -26.14 8.11
CA GLU A 250 4.15 -25.46 8.43
C GLU A 250 4.35 -24.24 7.53
N VAL A 251 4.73 -23.10 8.10
CA VAL A 251 4.92 -21.83 7.40
C VAL A 251 6.36 -21.72 6.87
N ASP A 252 6.50 -21.43 5.58
CA ASP A 252 7.80 -21.18 4.92
C ASP A 252 7.91 -19.70 4.50
N GLY A 253 8.24 -18.85 5.47
CA GLY A 253 8.37 -17.41 5.26
C GLY A 253 7.06 -16.62 5.28
N LEU A 254 7.21 -15.30 5.15
CA LEU A 254 6.12 -14.35 5.43
C LEU A 254 4.99 -14.40 4.40
N ALA A 255 5.34 -14.57 3.13
CA ALA A 255 4.35 -14.63 2.06
C ALA A 255 3.48 -15.90 2.14
N ASP A 256 4.09 -17.05 2.44
CA ASP A 256 3.38 -18.30 2.65
C ASP A 256 2.46 -18.25 3.88
N PHE A 257 2.92 -17.63 4.98
CA PHE A 257 2.07 -17.34 6.14
C PHE A 257 0.79 -16.61 5.75
N TYR A 258 0.91 -15.51 5.01
CA TYR A 258 -0.26 -14.74 4.57
C TYR A 258 -1.17 -15.54 3.63
N ARG A 259 -0.61 -16.29 2.68
CA ARG A 259 -1.40 -17.15 1.77
C ARG A 259 -2.18 -18.21 2.54
N LYS A 260 -1.55 -18.89 3.50
CA LYS A 260 -2.22 -19.89 4.36
C LYS A 260 -3.28 -19.27 5.25
N LEU A 261 -3.00 -18.10 5.81
CA LEU A 261 -3.98 -17.32 6.56
C LEU A 261 -5.22 -17.02 5.71
N TRP A 262 -5.04 -16.52 4.48
CA TRP A 262 -6.12 -16.09 3.59
C TRP A 262 -6.94 -17.21 2.94
N GLN A 263 -6.58 -18.48 3.15
CA GLN A 263 -7.43 -19.62 2.80
C GLN A 263 -8.65 -19.76 3.74
N ASN A 264 -8.76 -18.91 4.76
CA ASN A 264 -9.85 -18.89 5.72
C ASN A 264 -10.76 -17.68 5.48
N PRO A 265 -12.05 -17.73 5.84
CA PRO A 265 -12.89 -16.54 5.83
C PRO A 265 -12.59 -15.64 7.03
N ALA A 266 -12.78 -14.33 6.87
CA ALA A 266 -12.78 -13.40 8.01
C ALA A 266 -13.81 -13.83 9.07
N GLY A 267 -13.42 -13.73 10.35
CA GLY A 267 -14.25 -14.20 11.47
C GLY A 267 -13.97 -15.65 11.90
N ALA A 268 -13.22 -16.42 11.11
CA ALA A 268 -12.84 -17.78 11.45
C ALA A 268 -11.86 -17.83 12.63
N GLU A 269 -11.97 -18.90 13.43
CA GLU A 269 -10.96 -19.27 14.41
C GLU A 269 -9.80 -19.99 13.70
N ILE A 270 -8.60 -19.47 13.86
CA ILE A 270 -7.39 -19.91 13.17
C ILE A 270 -6.40 -20.41 14.24
N PRO A 271 -6.20 -21.73 14.34
CA PRO A 271 -5.12 -22.30 15.12
C PRO A 271 -3.76 -21.85 14.56
N LEU A 272 -2.89 -21.36 15.43
CA LEU A 272 -1.50 -21.03 15.12
C LEU A 272 -0.60 -21.81 16.06
N ARG A 273 0.42 -22.48 15.54
CA ARG A 273 1.53 -22.97 16.36
C ARG A 273 2.57 -21.87 16.43
N VAL A 274 2.95 -21.53 17.65
CA VAL A 274 3.97 -20.51 17.91
C VAL A 274 5.07 -21.06 18.79
N VAL A 275 6.30 -20.61 18.56
CA VAL A 275 7.44 -20.86 19.44
C VAL A 275 7.70 -19.61 20.26
N ARG A 276 7.64 -19.76 21.59
CA ARG A 276 7.91 -18.71 22.58
C ARG A 276 8.89 -19.23 23.62
N ASP A 277 10.00 -18.55 23.81
CA ASP A 277 11.07 -18.95 24.74
C ASP A 277 11.53 -20.42 24.53
N GLY A 278 11.60 -20.84 23.26
CA GLY A 278 11.97 -22.21 22.87
C GLY A 278 10.90 -23.28 23.12
N ARG A 279 9.68 -22.90 23.48
CA ARG A 279 8.55 -23.82 23.70
C ARG A 279 7.46 -23.60 22.67
N GLU A 280 6.94 -24.69 22.13
CA GLU A 280 5.77 -24.65 21.24
C GLU A 280 4.49 -24.43 22.05
N THR A 281 3.60 -23.60 21.52
CA THR A 281 2.26 -23.33 22.08
C THR A 281 1.26 -23.19 20.94
N TRP A 282 0.07 -23.75 21.13
CA TRP A 282 -1.05 -23.51 20.22
C TRP A 282 -1.89 -22.34 20.71
N LEU A 283 -2.11 -21.38 19.82
CA LEU A 283 -3.04 -20.28 20.02
C LEU A 283 -4.20 -20.43 19.04
N ARG A 284 -5.40 -20.07 19.48
CA ARG A 284 -6.59 -20.00 18.61
C ARG A 284 -6.97 -18.54 18.46
N VAL A 285 -6.75 -18.00 17.27
CA VAL A 285 -7.00 -16.58 16.99
C VAL A 285 -8.30 -16.45 16.20
N LYS A 286 -9.31 -15.82 16.78
CA LYS A 286 -10.55 -15.48 16.06
C LYS A 286 -10.30 -14.27 15.17
N SER A 287 -9.97 -14.51 13.91
CA SER A 287 -9.74 -13.48 12.89
C SER A 287 -10.93 -12.54 12.73
N ALA A 288 -10.72 -11.41 12.08
CA ALA A 288 -11.77 -10.44 11.79
C ALA A 288 -11.59 -9.80 10.42
N ASP A 289 -12.58 -9.01 9.98
CA ASP A 289 -12.40 -8.09 8.86
C ASP A 289 -11.62 -6.86 9.37
N ARG A 290 -10.45 -6.57 8.77
CA ARG A 290 -9.62 -5.41 9.13
C ARG A 290 -10.41 -4.10 9.03
N ASN A 291 -11.28 -3.96 8.03
CA ASN A 291 -12.03 -2.73 7.80
C ASN A 291 -13.05 -2.44 8.92
N SER A 292 -13.36 -3.41 9.77
CA SER A 292 -14.21 -3.19 10.95
C SER A 292 -13.51 -2.42 12.08
N PHE A 293 -12.18 -2.27 12.02
CA PHE A 293 -11.38 -1.52 12.99
C PHE A 293 -11.06 -0.10 12.53
N LEU A 294 -11.21 0.19 11.23
CA LEU A 294 -10.91 1.50 10.67
C LEU A 294 -12.10 2.44 10.83
N LYS A 295 -11.81 3.71 11.09
CA LYS A 295 -12.80 4.78 10.94
C LYS A 295 -13.26 4.84 9.48
N LYS A 296 -14.57 4.84 9.30
CA LYS A 296 -15.19 5.02 7.98
C LYS A 296 -15.33 6.50 7.67
N PRO A 297 -15.18 6.92 6.40
CA PRO A 297 -15.54 8.27 5.98
C PRO A 297 -16.98 8.56 6.40
N GLN A 298 -17.19 9.63 7.16
CA GLN A 298 -18.53 10.11 7.45
C GLN A 298 -18.98 10.99 6.27
N LEU A 299 -20.19 10.75 5.78
CA LEU A 299 -20.83 11.71 4.88
C LEU A 299 -21.15 12.96 5.73
N GLN A 300 -20.45 14.05 5.45
CA GLN A 300 -20.79 15.38 5.97
C GLN A 300 -22.01 15.94 5.26
#